data_AF-A0A0N7KRA1-F1
#
_entry.id   AF-A0A0N7KRA1-F1
#
_cell.length_a   1.000
_cell.length_b   1.000
_cell.length_c   1.000
_cell.angle_alpha   90.00
_cell.angle_beta   90.00
_cell.angle_gamma   90.00
#
_symmetry.space_group_name_H-M   'P 1'
#
loop_
_entity.id
_entity.type
_entity.pdbx_description
1 polymer ?
#
loop_
_entity_poly.entity_id
_entity_poly.type
_entity_poly.pdbx_seq_one_letter_code
_entity_poly.pdbx_strand_id
1 'polypeptide(L)'
;MTGNLLTLSEQQVLDCFGAGDCSGGWPDQAQQYIVKNGITLDRCGKEPYYPAYDATKHPCRTVAGKQPIITVDDVKWVNKSEAALLLKVYQQPISVALDASGWQFYQGGVFTGPCQTPPPLNHAVLVVGYGVTTRQNSGSSRIHGAQTGPRAATSA
;
A
#
# COMPACT_ATOMS: atom_id res chain seq x y z
N MET A 1 15.00 9.34 -3.70
CA MET A 1 13.81 9.12 -4.56
C MET A 1 14.26 9.16 -6.02
N THR A 2 13.74 8.28 -6.87
CA THR A 2 14.16 8.17 -8.28
C THR A 2 13.60 9.28 -9.18
N GLY A 3 12.60 10.04 -8.69
CA GLY A 3 11.89 11.06 -9.47
C GLY A 3 10.89 10.49 -10.50
N ASN A 4 10.85 9.16 -10.66
CA ASN A 4 9.97 8.48 -11.60
C ASN A 4 8.89 7.70 -10.86
N LEU A 5 7.63 7.87 -11.28
CA LEU A 5 6.55 6.99 -10.84
C LEU A 5 6.69 5.65 -11.54
N LEU A 6 6.99 4.61 -10.76
CA LEU A 6 7.10 3.24 -11.23
C LEU A 6 5.92 2.43 -10.70
N THR A 7 5.38 1.55 -11.54
CA THR A 7 4.37 0.57 -11.14
C THR A 7 5.07 -0.74 -10.83
N LEU A 8 4.86 -1.28 -9.62
CA LEU A 8 5.56 -2.45 -9.09
C LEU A 8 4.64 -3.67 -9.11
N SER A 9 5.22 -4.87 -9.24
CA SER A 9 4.43 -6.10 -9.37
C SER A 9 3.90 -6.63 -8.03
N GLU A 10 2.59 -6.51 -7.81
CA GLU A 10 1.88 -7.21 -6.74
C GLU A 10 1.93 -8.73 -6.93
N GLN A 11 1.94 -9.19 -8.18
CA GLN A 11 2.00 -10.61 -8.51
C GLN A 11 3.34 -11.24 -8.07
N GLN A 12 4.46 -10.52 -8.17
CA GLN A 12 5.73 -10.98 -7.61
C GLN A 12 5.62 -11.15 -6.09
N VAL A 13 5.02 -10.18 -5.40
CA VAL A 13 4.81 -10.26 -3.95
C VAL A 13 3.95 -11.48 -3.63
N LEU A 14 2.82 -11.67 -4.32
CA LEU A 14 1.91 -12.81 -4.13
C LEU A 14 2.61 -14.16 -4.33
N ASP A 15 3.41 -14.30 -5.38
CA ASP A 15 4.08 -15.55 -5.73
C ASP A 15 5.30 -15.86 -4.84
N CYS A 16 6.06 -14.83 -4.44
CA CYS A 16 7.42 -15.01 -3.91
C CYS A 16 7.61 -14.65 -2.43
N PHE A 17 6.72 -13.85 -1.82
CA PHE A 17 6.86 -13.41 -0.42
C PHE A 17 6.80 -14.60 0.57
N GLY A 18 6.01 -15.63 0.26
CA GLY A 18 5.99 -16.88 1.02
C GLY A 18 5.11 -16.87 2.28
N ALA A 19 4.78 -15.72 2.85
CA ALA A 19 3.93 -15.61 4.05
C ALA A 19 2.57 -14.90 3.80
N GLY A 20 2.04 -15.02 2.58
CA GLY A 20 0.69 -14.59 2.21
C GLY A 20 0.18 -15.28 0.94
N ASP A 21 -1.11 -15.17 0.68
CA ASP A 21 -1.79 -15.62 -0.53
C ASP A 21 -3.05 -14.77 -0.80
N CYS A 22 -3.92 -15.20 -1.72
CA CYS A 22 -5.16 -14.48 -2.05
C CYS A 22 -6.18 -14.40 -0.89
N SER A 23 -5.96 -15.14 0.21
CA SER A 23 -6.76 -15.09 1.44
C SER A 23 -6.20 -14.09 2.45
N GLY A 24 -5.01 -13.53 2.21
CA GLY A 24 -4.44 -12.46 3.03
C GLY A 24 -2.91 -12.50 3.16
N GLY A 25 -2.41 -11.48 3.84
CA GLY A 25 -0.99 -11.29 4.15
C GLY A 25 -0.78 -9.93 4.80
N TRP A 26 0.35 -9.76 5.47
CA TRP A 26 0.66 -8.51 6.17
C TRP A 26 1.62 -7.61 5.36
N PRO A 27 1.32 -6.31 5.19
CA PRO A 27 2.17 -5.40 4.43
C PRO A 27 3.60 -5.28 4.95
N ASP A 28 3.82 -5.30 6.26
CA ASP A 28 5.17 -5.20 6.85
C ASP A 28 6.04 -6.39 6.46
N GLN A 29 5.47 -7.59 6.46
CA GLN A 29 6.18 -8.79 6.07
C GLN A 29 6.45 -8.81 4.55
N ALA A 30 5.46 -8.39 3.74
CA ALA A 30 5.65 -8.23 2.30
C ALA A 30 6.76 -7.20 1.98
N GLN A 31 6.79 -6.09 2.72
CA GLN A 31 7.83 -5.07 2.59
C GLN A 31 9.20 -5.59 3.06
N GLN A 32 9.28 -6.41 4.11
CA GLN A 32 10.53 -7.08 4.49
C GLN A 32 11.05 -8.01 3.40
N TYR A 33 10.17 -8.72 2.70
CA TYR A 33 10.56 -9.47 1.51
C TYR A 33 11.13 -8.57 0.41
N ILE A 34 10.53 -7.40 0.18
CA ILE A 34 11.03 -6.41 -0.78
C ILE A 34 12.38 -5.84 -0.33
N VAL A 35 12.63 -5.61 0.96
CA VAL A 35 13.96 -5.19 1.43
C VAL A 35 15.00 -6.27 1.12
N LYS A 36 14.66 -7.55 1.34
CA LYS A 36 15.61 -8.67 1.17
C LYS A 36 15.88 -9.04 -0.29
N ASN A 37 14.85 -8.99 -1.15
CA ASN A 37 14.92 -9.54 -2.51
C ASN A 37 14.72 -8.47 -3.59
N GLY A 38 14.23 -7.30 -3.18
CA GLY A 38 13.73 -6.25 -4.06
C GLY A 38 12.46 -6.63 -4.82
N ILE A 39 12.00 -5.72 -5.67
CA ILE A 39 10.75 -5.85 -6.43
C ILE A 39 10.94 -5.34 -7.86
N THR A 40 10.23 -5.94 -8.81
CA THR A 40 10.29 -5.62 -10.23
C THR A 40 9.07 -4.80 -10.65
N LEU A 41 9.10 -4.30 -11.88
CA LEU A 41 7.95 -3.63 -12.48
C LEU A 41 6.83 -4.62 -12.80
N ASP A 42 5.60 -4.13 -12.80
CA ASP A 42 4.47 -4.84 -13.41
C ASP A 42 4.47 -4.69 -14.95
N ARG A 43 3.49 -5.30 -15.61
CA ARG A 43 3.33 -5.21 -17.07
C ARG A 43 3.05 -3.80 -17.62
N CYS A 44 2.77 -2.82 -16.77
CA CYS A 44 2.61 -1.41 -17.17
C CYS A 44 3.94 -0.65 -17.18
N GLY A 45 5.02 -1.23 -16.63
CA GLY A 45 6.38 -0.73 -16.75
C GLY A 45 7.05 -1.08 -18.09
N LYS A 46 8.26 -0.56 -18.28
CA LYS A 46 9.12 -0.94 -19.42
C LYS A 46 9.75 -2.30 -19.15
N GLU A 47 9.78 -3.19 -20.14
CA GLU A 47 10.45 -4.49 -20.02
C GLU A 47 11.90 -4.36 -19.53
N PRO A 48 12.38 -5.31 -18.71
CA PRO A 48 11.68 -6.54 -18.29
C PRO A 48 10.70 -6.31 -17.12
N TYR A 49 9.58 -7.04 -17.09
CA TYR A 49 8.55 -6.99 -16.04
C TYR A 49 8.13 -8.38 -15.55
N TYR A 50 7.54 -8.44 -14.36
CA TYR A 50 6.93 -9.67 -13.86
C TYR A 50 5.65 -10.02 -14.62
N PRO A 51 5.32 -11.32 -14.81
CA PRO A 51 4.04 -11.73 -15.37
C PRO A 51 2.84 -10.97 -14.76
N ALA A 52 1.80 -10.78 -15.57
CA ALA A 52 0.63 -9.99 -15.21
C ALA A 52 -0.02 -10.47 -13.90
N TYR A 53 -0.57 -9.52 -13.14
CA TYR A 53 -1.41 -9.86 -12.00
C TYR A 53 -2.68 -10.59 -12.48
N ASP A 54 -2.95 -11.75 -11.89
CA ASP A 54 -4.09 -12.61 -12.23
C ASP A 54 -4.89 -13.09 -10.99
N ALA A 55 -4.62 -12.49 -9.83
CA ALA A 55 -5.26 -12.83 -8.56
C ALA A 55 -5.16 -14.32 -8.19
N THR A 56 -4.13 -15.01 -8.69
CA THR A 56 -3.83 -16.41 -8.37
C THR A 56 -2.39 -16.51 -7.90
N LYS A 57 -2.16 -17.24 -6.80
CA LYS A 57 -0.79 -17.50 -6.35
C LYS A 57 -0.16 -18.59 -7.20
N HIS A 58 0.97 -18.28 -7.81
CA HIS A 58 1.79 -19.25 -8.55
C HIS A 58 3.05 -19.61 -7.76
N PRO A 59 3.77 -20.68 -8.14
CA PRO A 59 5.16 -20.83 -7.73
C PRO A 59 5.95 -19.56 -8.06
N CYS A 60 6.86 -19.13 -7.18
CA CYS A 60 7.67 -17.93 -7.42
C CYS A 60 8.35 -17.99 -8.81
N ARG A 61 8.00 -17.06 -9.68
CA ARG A 61 8.52 -16.97 -11.05
C ARG A 61 9.70 -16.03 -11.08
N THR A 62 10.67 -16.32 -11.91
CA THR A 62 11.74 -15.36 -12.23
C THR A 62 11.36 -14.57 -13.47
N VAL A 63 11.67 -13.29 -13.50
CA VAL A 63 11.55 -12.52 -14.73
C VAL A 63 12.72 -12.89 -15.65
N ALA A 64 12.42 -13.18 -16.92
CA ALA A 64 13.44 -13.43 -17.93
C ALA A 64 14.21 -12.13 -18.24
N GLY A 65 15.55 -12.17 -18.19
CA GLY A 65 16.39 -11.00 -18.41
C GLY A 65 16.70 -10.18 -17.15
N LYS A 66 17.88 -9.54 -17.13
CA LYS A 66 18.42 -8.85 -15.95
C LYS A 66 17.47 -7.75 -15.48
N GLN A 67 16.92 -7.94 -14.29
CA GLN A 67 15.98 -7.00 -13.66
C GLN A 67 16.68 -5.70 -13.27
N PRO A 68 16.09 -4.52 -13.53
CA PRO A 68 16.18 -3.45 -12.55
C PRO A 68 15.34 -3.89 -11.34
N ILE A 69 16.02 -4.42 -10.33
CA ILE A 69 15.42 -4.64 -9.02
C ILE A 69 15.30 -3.27 -8.35
N ILE A 70 14.07 -2.82 -8.08
CA ILE A 70 13.86 -1.70 -7.18
C ILE A 70 14.10 -2.22 -5.78
N THR A 71 15.09 -1.64 -5.11
CA THR A 71 15.44 -1.97 -3.73
C THR A 71 14.90 -0.92 -2.79
N VAL A 72 14.61 -1.35 -1.57
CA VAL A 72 14.21 -0.51 -0.45
C VAL A 72 15.20 -0.78 0.67
N ASP A 73 15.76 0.27 1.27
CA ASP A 73 16.82 0.12 2.27
C ASP A 73 16.31 -0.51 3.58
N ASP A 74 15.12 -0.11 4.03
CA ASP A 74 14.54 -0.53 5.31
C ASP A 74 13.03 -0.27 5.37
N VAL A 75 12.35 -0.92 6.31
CA VAL A 75 10.94 -0.72 6.65
C VAL A 75 10.82 -0.22 8.09
N LYS A 76 10.15 0.92 8.26
CA LYS A 76 10.00 1.54 9.58
C LYS A 76 8.54 1.61 10.00
N TRP A 77 8.30 1.23 11.25
CA TRP A 77 7.00 1.39 11.87
C TRP A 77 6.74 2.85 12.24
N VAL A 78 5.48 3.27 12.06
CA VAL A 78 4.98 4.53 12.58
C VAL A 78 4.32 4.26 13.93
N ASN A 79 4.55 5.14 14.91
CA ASN A 79 3.87 5.05 16.21
C ASN A 79 2.35 5.06 16.00
N LYS A 80 1.62 4.28 16.82
CA LYS A 80 0.16 4.11 16.72
C LYS A 80 -0.62 5.33 17.22
N SER A 81 -0.42 6.48 16.57
CA SER A 81 -1.19 7.71 16.79
C SER A 81 -1.43 8.43 15.47
N GLU A 82 -2.59 9.07 15.32
CA GLU A 82 -2.89 9.85 14.13
C GLU A 82 -1.88 10.99 13.93
N ALA A 83 -1.44 11.64 15.02
CA ALA A 83 -0.41 12.67 14.94
C ALA A 83 0.91 12.17 14.32
N ALA A 84 1.37 10.97 14.70
CA ALA A 84 2.57 10.37 14.11
C ALA A 84 2.34 9.98 12.64
N LEU A 85 1.15 9.47 12.31
CA LEU A 85 0.78 9.15 10.93
C LEU A 85 0.75 10.40 10.04
N LEU A 86 0.16 11.51 10.50
CA LEU A 86 0.12 12.78 9.77
C LEU A 86 1.52 13.34 9.48
N LEU A 87 2.43 13.28 10.45
CA LEU A 87 3.82 13.70 10.25
C LEU A 87 4.56 12.85 9.22
N LYS A 88 4.22 11.58 9.09
CA LYS A 88 4.89 10.65 8.17
C LYS A 88 4.30 10.66 6.77
N VAL A 89 2.98 10.71 6.64
CA VAL A 89 2.32 10.80 5.33
C VAL A 89 2.73 12.07 4.57
N TYR A 90 3.01 13.17 5.29
CA TYR A 90 3.53 14.40 4.66
C TYR A 90 4.87 14.18 3.92
N GLN A 91 5.66 13.18 4.32
CA GLN A 91 6.97 12.89 3.72
C GLN A 91 6.87 11.86 2.58
N GLN A 92 5.97 10.88 2.71
CA GLN A 92 5.79 9.79 1.77
C GLN A 92 4.47 9.03 2.05
N PRO A 93 3.90 8.32 1.08
CA PRO A 93 2.77 7.42 1.33
C PRO A 93 3.08 6.36 2.38
N ILE A 94 2.09 6.01 3.22
CA ILE A 94 2.24 5.07 4.34
C ILE A 94 1.25 3.92 4.20
N SER A 95 1.73 2.68 4.26
CA SER A 95 0.86 1.50 4.30
C SER A 95 0.21 1.37 5.68
N VAL A 96 -1.10 1.16 5.69
CA VAL A 96 -1.90 0.98 6.92
C VAL A 96 -2.86 -0.19 6.74
N ALA A 97 -3.31 -0.77 7.85
CA ALA A 97 -4.43 -1.69 7.87
C ALA A 97 -5.64 -1.01 8.53
N LEU A 98 -6.84 -1.22 7.97
CA LEU A 98 -8.09 -0.61 8.42
C LEU A 98 -9.20 -1.67 8.52
N ASP A 99 -10.27 -1.33 9.25
CA ASP A 99 -11.55 -2.05 9.20
C ASP A 99 -12.33 -1.58 7.96
N ALA A 100 -12.38 -2.43 6.93
CA ALA A 100 -13.11 -2.18 5.69
C ALA A 100 -14.54 -2.74 5.68
N SER A 101 -15.06 -3.25 6.81
CA SER A 101 -16.37 -3.92 6.87
C SER A 101 -17.53 -3.01 6.43
N GLY A 102 -17.37 -1.70 6.56
CA GLY A 102 -18.36 -0.70 6.13
C GLY A 102 -18.11 -0.07 4.76
N TRP A 103 -17.10 -0.51 4.01
CA TRP A 103 -16.63 0.21 2.82
C TRP A 103 -17.39 -0.13 1.54
N GLN A 104 -18.05 -1.30 1.47
CA GLN A 104 -18.68 -1.82 0.26
C GLN A 104 -19.65 -0.83 -0.41
N PHE A 105 -20.32 0.02 0.37
CA PHE A 105 -21.31 0.99 -0.12
C PHE A 105 -20.85 2.46 -0.02
N TYR A 106 -19.57 2.70 0.31
CA TYR A 106 -19.03 4.05 0.35
C TYR A 106 -18.90 4.61 -1.07
N GLN A 107 -19.51 5.78 -1.32
CA GLN A 107 -19.53 6.41 -2.64
C GLN A 107 -18.86 7.78 -2.69
N GLY A 108 -18.55 8.38 -1.52
CA GLY A 108 -17.87 9.68 -1.46
C GLY A 108 -18.07 10.40 -0.13
N GLY A 109 -17.43 11.57 -0.02
CA GLY A 109 -17.42 12.37 1.20
C GLY A 109 -16.26 12.01 2.12
N VAL A 110 -16.49 12.07 3.43
CA VAL A 110 -15.53 11.58 4.43
C VAL A 110 -16.17 10.42 5.15
N PHE A 111 -15.56 9.24 5.02
CA PHE A 111 -16.03 8.05 5.71
C PHE A 111 -15.90 8.22 7.23
N THR A 112 -16.98 7.93 7.95
CA THR A 112 -17.06 7.98 9.42
C THR A 112 -17.62 6.67 9.99
N GLY A 113 -17.37 5.55 9.30
CA GLY A 113 -17.95 4.24 9.65
C GLY A 113 -17.62 3.77 11.07
N PRO A 114 -17.98 2.52 11.42
CA PRO A 114 -17.86 2.05 12.80
C PRO A 114 -16.41 2.13 13.30
N CYS A 115 -16.15 3.00 14.27
CA CYS A 115 -14.87 3.10 14.96
C CYS A 115 -14.83 2.09 16.12
N GLN A 116 -14.68 0.81 15.81
CA GLN A 116 -14.51 -0.23 16.83
C GLN A 116 -13.17 -0.08 17.54
N THR A 117 -13.11 -0.41 18.83
CA THR A 117 -11.87 -0.42 19.62
C THR A 117 -11.70 -1.76 20.33
N PRO A 118 -10.72 -2.60 19.96
CA PRO A 118 -9.82 -2.42 18.82
C PRO A 118 -10.57 -2.62 17.48
N PRO A 119 -10.12 -1.97 16.39
CA PRO A 119 -10.72 -2.17 15.07
C PRO A 119 -10.35 -3.56 14.52
N PRO A 120 -11.28 -4.30 13.90
CA PRO A 120 -10.97 -5.56 13.22
C PRO A 120 -10.25 -5.28 11.89
N LEU A 121 -8.94 -5.05 11.98
CA LEU A 121 -8.09 -4.75 10.82
C LEU A 121 -8.14 -5.91 9.82
N ASN A 122 -8.73 -5.67 8.65
CA ASN A 122 -8.99 -6.70 7.64
C ASN A 122 -8.63 -6.28 6.21
N HIS A 123 -8.18 -5.04 6.02
CA HIS A 123 -7.83 -4.54 4.70
C HIS A 123 -6.60 -3.62 4.76
N ALA A 124 -5.59 -3.93 3.96
CA ALA A 124 -4.40 -3.10 3.82
C ALA A 124 -4.57 -2.08 2.69
N VAL A 125 -4.24 -0.82 2.96
CA VAL A 125 -4.31 0.29 2.00
C VAL A 125 -3.09 1.20 2.12
N LEU A 126 -3.00 2.16 1.21
CA LEU A 126 -1.99 3.20 1.23
C LEU A 126 -2.61 4.56 1.56
N VAL A 127 -2.19 5.17 2.68
CA VAL A 127 -2.51 6.56 3.00
C VAL A 127 -1.60 7.48 2.18
N VAL A 128 -2.21 8.35 1.37
CA VAL A 128 -1.48 9.20 0.41
C VAL A 128 -1.49 10.69 0.75
N GLY A 129 -2.29 11.09 1.73
CA GLY A 129 -2.41 12.47 2.16
C GLY A 129 -3.47 12.66 3.24
N TYR A 130 -3.65 13.91 3.65
CA TYR A 130 -4.67 14.34 4.61
C TYR A 130 -5.10 15.77 4.32
N GLY A 131 -6.21 16.17 4.90
CA GLY A 131 -6.77 17.50 4.73
C GLY A 131 -7.96 17.72 5.65
N VAL A 132 -8.61 18.87 5.47
CA VAL A 132 -9.83 19.23 6.21
C VAL A 132 -10.96 19.42 5.21
N THR A 133 -12.15 18.94 5.54
CA THR A 133 -13.37 19.23 4.76
C THR A 133 -14.18 20.30 5.48
N THR A 134 -14.70 21.26 4.73
CA THR A 134 -15.55 22.33 5.28
C THR A 134 -16.97 21.86 5.57
N ARG A 135 -17.35 20.64 5.17
CA ARG A 135 -18.72 20.11 5.29
C ARG A 135 -19.03 19.40 6.61
N GLN A 136 -18.10 19.35 7.55
CA GLN A 136 -18.39 18.90 8.92
C GLN A 136 -17.81 19.91 9.92
N ASN A 137 -18.66 20.44 10.79
CA ASN A 137 -18.32 21.36 11.89
C ASN A 137 -17.47 20.68 12.98
N SER A 138 -16.31 20.15 12.60
CA SER A 138 -15.33 19.56 13.50
C SER A 138 -13.97 19.80 12.87
N GLY A 139 -13.22 20.79 13.38
CA GLY A 139 -11.88 21.18 12.91
C GLY A 139 -10.79 20.12 13.16
N SER A 140 -11.04 18.86 12.80
CA SER A 140 -10.10 17.76 12.91
C SER A 140 -9.54 17.41 11.53
N SER A 141 -8.21 17.37 11.41
CA SER A 141 -7.51 16.86 10.23
C SER A 141 -7.91 15.42 9.97
N ARG A 142 -8.33 15.11 8.75
CA ARG A 142 -8.82 13.77 8.35
C ARG A 142 -7.96 13.26 7.19
N ILE A 143 -7.69 11.95 7.19
CA ILE A 143 -6.98 11.29 6.10
C ILE A 143 -7.87 11.30 4.85
N HIS A 144 -7.36 11.87 3.75
CA HIS A 144 -8.06 11.93 2.47
C HIS A 144 -7.24 11.11 1.47
N GLY A 145 -7.83 10.01 1.01
CA GLY A 145 -7.21 9.13 0.02
C GLY A 145 -6.59 7.88 0.66
N ALA A 146 -7.26 6.75 0.45
CA ALA A 146 -6.67 5.43 0.54
C ALA A 146 -6.63 4.88 -0.90
N GLN A 147 -5.44 4.57 -1.42
CA GLN A 147 -5.34 3.81 -2.67
C GLN A 147 -5.24 2.33 -2.33
N THR A 148 -6.04 1.50 -3.00
CA THR A 148 -5.92 0.04 -2.97
C THR A 148 -4.87 -0.37 -4.01
N GLY A 149 -3.72 -0.88 -3.56
CA GLY A 149 -2.61 -1.30 -4.43
C GLY A 149 -1.48 -0.27 -4.56
N PRO A 150 -0.26 -0.69 -4.97
CA PRO A 150 0.93 0.14 -5.13
C PRO A 150 0.83 1.07 -6.35
N ARG A 151 -0.06 2.06 -6.27
CA ARG A 151 0.19 3.33 -6.93
C ARG A 151 0.84 4.22 -5.89
N ALA A 152 2.17 4.34 -5.97
CA ALA A 152 2.91 5.31 -5.18
C ALA A 152 2.33 6.71 -5.49
N ALA A 153 1.79 7.38 -4.48
CA ALA A 153 1.24 8.70 -4.69
C ALA A 153 2.35 9.69 -5.02
N THR A 154 2.17 10.40 -6.13
CA THR A 154 2.87 11.63 -6.46
C THR A 154 2.32 12.76 -5.59
N SER A 155 3.16 13.31 -4.72
CA SER A 155 3.02 14.70 -4.26
C SER A 155 4.04 15.54 -5.03
N ALA A 156 3.56 16.59 -5.70
CA ALA A 156 4.37 17.78 -5.99
C ALA A 156 4.50 18.61 -4.71
#